data_AF-A0A952WJI5-F1
#
_entry.id   AF-A0A952WJI5-F1
#
_cell.length_a   1.000
_cell.length_b   1.000
_cell.length_c   1.000
_cell.angle_alpha   90.00
_cell.angle_beta   90.00
_cell.angle_gamma   90.00
#
_symmetry.space_group_name_H-M   'P 1'
#
loop_
_entity.id
_entity.type
_entity.pdbx_description
1 polymer ?
#
loop_
_entity_poly.entity_id
_entity_poly.type
_entity_poly.pdbx_seq_one_letter_code
_entity_poly.pdbx_strand_id
1 'polypeptide(L)' 'MFNFLPQQTDPALIRRVDRIEKKLDLLLTRAGIELPEDNLDEVRELARRGDKIAAIKLYREITGAGLAEAKSAVESL' A
#
# COMPACT_ATOMS: atom_id res chain seq x y z
N MET A 1 8.97 24.85 8.81
CA MET A 1 8.65 23.77 9.74
C MET A 1 7.43 23.05 9.18
N PHE A 2 7.62 21.95 8.44
CA PHE A 2 6.50 21.24 7.80
C PHE A 2 5.79 20.37 8.84
N ASN A 3 4.53 20.69 9.07
CA ASN A 3 3.65 20.05 10.05
C ASN A 3 3.09 18.76 9.46
N PHE A 4 3.54 17.59 9.93
CA PHE A 4 2.89 16.32 9.61
C PHE A 4 1.69 16.16 10.53
N LEU A 5 0.50 16.44 10.01
CA LEU A 5 -0.76 16.13 10.69
C LEU A 5 -1.00 14.62 10.62
N PRO A 6 -1.40 13.97 11.73
CA PRO A 6 -1.84 12.58 11.70
C PRO A 6 -3.06 12.47 10.78
N GLN A 7 -3.07 11.47 9.90
CA GLN A 7 -4.21 11.10 9.05
C GLN A 7 -5.39 10.77 9.97
N GLN A 8 -6.26 11.75 10.24
CA GLN A 8 -7.56 11.47 10.84
C GLN A 8 -8.41 10.82 9.76
N THR A 9 -8.44 9.49 9.74
CA THR A 9 -9.21 8.76 8.74
C THR A 9 -10.70 8.97 9.01
N ASP A 10 -11.36 9.75 8.15
CA ASP A 10 -12.79 10.07 8.26
C ASP A 10 -13.61 8.76 8.26
N PRO A 11 -14.41 8.45 9.30
CA PRO A 11 -15.22 7.23 9.36
C PRO A 11 -16.18 7.07 8.18
N ALA A 12 -16.65 8.17 7.58
CA ALA A 12 -17.48 8.12 6.39
C ALA A 12 -16.67 7.69 5.15
N LEU A 13 -15.42 8.12 5.05
CA LEU A 13 -14.49 7.71 4.01
C LEU A 13 -14.17 6.21 4.12
N ILE A 14 -13.86 5.71 5.33
CA ILE A 14 -13.60 4.27 5.56
C ILE A 14 -14.79 3.43 5.07
N ARG A 15 -16.01 3.75 5.51
CA ARG A 15 -17.23 3.04 5.06
C ARG A 15 -17.46 3.12 3.56
N ARG A 16 -16.99 4.17 2.90
CA ARG A 16 -17.08 4.31 1.44
C ARG A 16 -16.04 3.42 0.76
N VAL A 17 -14.81 3.38 1.27
CA VAL A 17 -13.73 2.52 0.78
C VAL A 17 -14.11 1.04 0.94
N ASP A 18 -14.58 0.60 2.11
CA ASP A 18 -15.02 -0.79 2.34
C ASP A 18 -16.10 -1.23 1.33
N ARG A 19 -17.02 -0.33 0.99
CA ARG A 19 -18.08 -0.60 0.01
C ARG A 19 -17.54 -0.69 -1.42
N ILE A 20 -16.48 0.04 -1.73
CA ILE A 20 -15.82 -0.01 -3.03
C ILE A 20 -15.02 -1.32 -3.13
N GLU A 21 -14.23 -1.66 -2.12
CA GLU A 21 -13.47 -2.92 -2.04
C GLU A 21 -14.39 -4.13 -2.26
N LYS A 22 -15.49 -4.23 -1.50
CA LYS A 22 -16.46 -5.34 -1.68
C LYS A 22 -17.04 -5.43 -3.09
N LYS A 23 -17.32 -4.29 -3.73
CA LYS A 23 -17.83 -4.29 -5.11
C LYS A 23 -16.75 -4.72 -6.09
N LEU A 24 -15.52 -4.29 -5.87
CA LEU A 24 -14.37 -4.67 -6.69
C LEU A 24 -14.12 -6.17 -6.61
N ASP A 25 -14.13 -6.75 -5.40
CA ASP A 25 -13.99 -8.20 -5.20
C ASP A 25 -15.03 -9.01 -6.00
N LEU A 26 -16.29 -8.57 -5.95
CA LEU A 26 -17.39 -9.20 -6.71
C LEU A 26 -17.17 -9.09 -8.22
N LEU A 27 -16.67 -7.95 -8.70
CA LEU A 27 -16.38 -7.74 -10.12
C LEU A 27 -15.19 -8.58 -10.58
N LEU A 28 -14.10 -8.61 -9.81
CA LEU A 28 -12.90 -9.40 -10.11
C LEU A 28 -13.22 -10.89 -10.15
N THR A 29 -13.97 -11.38 -9.15
CA THR A 29 -14.44 -12.77 -9.10
C THR A 29 -15.26 -13.12 -10.33
N ARG A 30 -16.21 -12.25 -10.73
CA ARG A 30 -17.05 -12.48 -11.91
C ARG A 30 -16.27 -12.42 -13.22
N ALA A 31 -15.26 -11.54 -13.29
CA ALA A 31 -14.39 -11.40 -14.45
C ALA A 31 -13.34 -12.52 -14.56
N GLY A 32 -13.19 -13.36 -13.52
CA GLY A 32 -12.14 -14.38 -13.46
C GLY A 32 -10.74 -13.77 -13.44
N ILE A 33 -10.61 -12.54 -12.92
CA ILE A 33 -9.33 -11.85 -12.81
C ILE A 33 -8.71 -12.21 -11.47
N GLU A 34 -7.63 -12.98 -11.52
CA GLU A 34 -6.73 -13.14 -10.39
C GLU A 34 -5.88 -11.87 -10.31
N LEU A 35 -5.99 -11.15 -9.19
CA LEU A 35 -5.02 -10.10 -8.91
C LEU A 35 -3.69 -10.79 -8.63
N PRO A 36 -2.59 -10.40 -9.30
CA PRO A 36 -1.27 -10.82 -8.86
C PRO A 36 -1.13 -10.38 -7.39
N GLU A 37 -0.68 -11.29 -6.52
CA GLU A 37 -0.42 -10.96 -5.11
C GLU A 37 0.35 -9.65 -5.05
N ASP A 38 -0.15 -8.70 -4.27
CA ASP A 38 0.48 -7.41 -4.12
C ASP A 38 1.95 -7.66 -3.73
N ASN A 39 2.90 -7.42 -4.63
CA ASN A 39 4.34 -7.55 -4.35
C ASN A 39 4.80 -6.68 -3.15
N LEU A 40 3.90 -5.89 -2.57
CA LEU A 40 4.05 -5.24 -1.28
C LEU A 40 4.26 -6.23 -0.12
N ASP A 41 3.82 -7.49 -0.24
CA ASP A 41 4.16 -8.52 0.76
C ASP A 41 5.66 -8.81 0.79
N GLU A 42 6.31 -8.84 -0.37
CA GLU A 42 7.77 -8.94 -0.43
C GLU A 42 8.45 -7.67 0.12
N VAL A 43 7.87 -6.48 -0.12
CA VAL A 43 8.34 -5.23 0.51
C VAL A 43 8.25 -5.32 2.04
N ARG A 44 7.14 -5.83 2.58
CA ARG A 44 6.95 -6.03 4.04
C ARG A 44 7.98 -7.01 4.59
N GLU A 45 8.21 -8.14 3.93
CA GLU A 45 9.18 -9.12 4.39
C GLU A 45 10.63 -8.60 4.32
N LEU A 46 10.99 -7.81 3.31
CA LEU A 46 12.28 -7.14 3.24
C LEU A 46 12.43 -6.11 4.38
N ALA A 47 11.39 -5.32 4.64
CA ALA A 47 11.37 -4.35 5.73
C ALA A 47 11.53 -5.03 7.10
N ARG A 48 10.79 -6.12 7.33
CA ARG A 48 10.79 -6.89 8.59
C ARG A 48 12.13 -7.58 8.86
N ARG A 49 12.85 -7.98 7.79
CA ARG A 49 14.21 -8.53 7.87
C ARG A 49 15.29 -7.46 8.09
N GLY A 50 14.94 -6.17 8.02
CA GLY A 50 15.87 -5.05 8.17
C GLY A 50 16.50 -4.57 6.85
N ASP A 51 16.14 -5.18 5.72
CA ASP A 51 16.66 -4.86 4.38
C ASP A 51 15.94 -3.64 3.77
N LYS A 52 15.95 -2.52 4.49
CA LYS A 52 15.17 -1.31 4.16
C LYS A 52 15.46 -0.74 2.77
N ILE A 53 16.71 -0.82 2.29
CA ILE A 53 17.07 -0.31 0.95
C ILE A 53 16.39 -1.14 -0.14
N ALA A 54 16.37 -2.47 0.01
CA ALA A 54 15.72 -3.37 -0.94
C ALA A 54 14.20 -3.17 -0.92
N ALA A 55 13.61 -3.05 0.28
CA ALA A 55 12.20 -2.74 0.45
C ALA A 55 11.81 -1.41 -0.23
N ILE A 56 12.58 -0.34 -0.01
CA ILE A 56 12.33 0.98 -0.64
C ILE A 56 12.45 0.89 -2.15
N LYS A 57 13.45 0.18 -2.67
CA LYS A 57 13.63 0.01 -4.11
C LYS A 57 12.43 -0.72 -4.73
N LEU A 58 12.04 -1.85 -4.15
CA LEU A 58 10.92 -2.65 -4.62
C LEU A 58 9.59 -1.88 -4.53
N TYR A 59 9.35 -1.15 -3.44
CA TYR A 59 8.17 -0.30 -3.29
C TYR A 59 8.06 0.73 -4.42
N ARG A 60 9.18 1.36 -4.82
CA ARG A 60 9.19 2.32 -5.93
C ARG A 60 8.92 1.67 -7.28
N GLU A 61 9.43 0.46 -7.49
CA GLU A 61 9.20 -0.30 -8.72
C GLU A 61 7.73 -0.72 -8.87
N ILE A 62 7.08 -1.10 -7.77
CA ILE A 62 5.67 -1.52 -7.76
C ILE A 62 4.73 -0.32 -7.90
N THR A 63 4.99 0.77 -7.16
CA THR A 63 4.02 1.87 -7.00
C THR A 63 4.33 3.09 -7.88
N GLY A 64 5.55 3.20 -8.42
CA GLY A 64 6.03 4.41 -9.08
C GLY A 64 6.36 5.56 -8.13
N ALA A 65 6.33 5.34 -6.81
CA ALA A 65 6.54 6.38 -5.81
C ALA A 65 7.92 7.05 -5.91
N GLY A 66 7.97 8.32 -5.47
CA GLY A 66 9.22 9.03 -5.27
C GLY A 66 10.05 8.42 -4.13
N LEU A 67 11.36 8.71 -4.09
CA LEU A 67 12.25 8.14 -3.06
C LEU A 67 11.83 8.50 -1.62
N ALA A 68 11.41 9.74 -1.41
CA ALA A 68 10.98 10.21 -0.08
C ALA A 68 9.67 9.52 0.38
N GLU A 69 8.71 9.39 -0.53
CA GLU A 69 7.44 8.70 -0.29
C GLU A 69 7.66 7.22 0.01
N ALA A 70 8.45 6.53 -0.83
CA ALA A 70 8.77 5.12 -0.64
C ALA A 70 9.51 4.85 0.67
N LYS A 71 10.45 5.73 1.05
CA LYS A 71 11.11 5.64 2.35
C LYS A 71 10.11 5.75 3.49
N SER A 72 9.23 6.75 3.46
CA SER A 72 8.23 6.95 4.50
C SER A 72 7.26 5.76 4.60
N ALA A 73 6.85 5.19 3.46
CA ALA A 73 5.99 4.03 3.42
C ALA A 73 6.66 2.80 4.06
N VAL A 74 7.90 2.50 3.68
CA VAL A 74 8.67 1.36 4.21
C VAL A 74 9.02 1.52 5.70
N GLU A 75 9.30 2.74 6.15
CA GLU A 75 9.54 3.02 7.58
C GLU A 75 8.29 2.88 8.45
N SER A 76 7.11 2.85 7.84
CA SER A 76 5.81 2.69 8.52
C SER A 76 5.28 1.25 8.52
N LEU A 77 5.99 0.31 7.87
CA LEU A 77 5.71 -1.13 7.87
C LEU A 77 6.38 -1.81 9.08
#